data_AF-A0A538QZE4-F1
#
_entry.id   AF-A0A538QZE4-F1
#
_cell.length_a   1.000
_cell.length_b   1.000
_cell.length_c   1.000
_cell.angle_alpha   90.00
_cell.angle_beta   90.00
_cell.angle_gamma   90.00
#
_symmetry.space_group_name_H-M   'P 1'
#
loop_
_entity.id
_entity.type
_entity.pdbx_description
1 polymer ?
#
loop_
_entity_poly.entity_id
_entity_poly.type
_entity_poly.pdbx_seq_one_letter_code
_entity_poly.pdbx_strand_id
1 'polypeptide(L)'
;MPLIISLARQCAIAHLQGMRAYALNLVWIAIAAAPAAAEPELVAERAVVVGRVDDGPWSDAPTEARIDQKAELAAVVIGHRGRRRVVLAPDGVARVSLDGRSVAAEPLGEVRVQWSTVEPHGFRKTPATNGATSEFYSNVSTEPKTFGHWLGFDHIDYFERVVAPWGAAARIPAAVSSGEDGAQQLPGLGTVRFKVEVEVAGRAAASPGAEATDTFGVLPAVHRVSIRRGDDFLGWLSSYLLVPEVFGSAGGGRNHQTERFTGADCADVLVGAIR
;
A
#
# COMPACT_ATOMS: atom_id res chain seq x y z
N MET A 1 1.61 -84.75 39.85
CA MET A 1 2.99 -84.96 40.36
C MET A 1 3.87 -83.88 39.75
N PRO A 2 4.87 -83.31 40.46
CA PRO A 2 5.00 -82.97 41.88
C PRO A 2 5.27 -81.42 42.00
N LEU A 3 5.77 -80.79 43.07
CA LEU A 3 5.79 -81.14 44.50
C LEU A 3 5.42 -79.89 45.34
N ILE A 4 4.56 -80.12 46.33
CA ILE A 4 4.40 -79.41 47.62
C ILE A 4 5.76 -79.06 48.29
N ILE A 5 5.86 -77.89 48.94
CA ILE A 5 6.51 -77.63 50.26
C ILE A 5 6.34 -76.12 50.58
N SER A 6 6.17 -75.59 51.80
CA SER A 6 5.56 -76.00 53.08
C SER A 6 6.22 -75.17 54.19
N LEU A 7 5.43 -74.57 55.09
CA LEU A 7 5.83 -73.95 56.38
C LEU A 7 6.78 -72.72 56.31
N ALA A 8 6.97 -71.91 57.36
CA ALA A 8 6.07 -71.30 58.36
C ALA A 8 6.93 -70.47 59.33
N ARG A 9 6.42 -69.33 59.84
CA ARG A 9 6.34 -69.03 61.29
C ARG A 9 5.84 -67.61 61.57
N GLN A 10 5.13 -67.47 62.69
CA GLN A 10 4.72 -66.19 63.25
C GLN A 10 5.91 -65.45 63.88
N CYS A 11 5.84 -64.12 63.94
CA CYS A 11 6.30 -63.38 65.10
C CYS A 11 5.38 -62.18 65.31
N ALA A 12 4.79 -62.06 66.50
CA ALA A 12 3.93 -60.94 66.87
C ALA A 12 4.75 -59.88 67.61
N ILE A 13 4.57 -58.61 67.26
CA ILE A 13 4.96 -57.48 68.11
C ILE A 13 3.78 -56.50 68.14
N ALA A 14 3.48 -55.99 69.34
CA ALA A 14 2.29 -55.22 69.65
C ALA A 14 2.50 -53.70 69.60
N HIS A 15 1.38 -52.97 69.67
CA HIS A 15 1.24 -51.54 70.02
C HIS A 15 2.02 -50.49 69.21
N LEU A 16 1.30 -49.53 68.62
CA LEU A 16 1.19 -48.21 69.24
C LEU A 16 0.03 -47.36 68.68
N GLN A 17 -0.42 -46.41 69.49
CA GLN A 17 -1.54 -45.51 69.25
C GLN A 17 -1.21 -44.45 68.17
N GLY A 18 -2.22 -43.90 67.50
CA GLY A 18 -1.99 -42.79 66.57
C GLY A 18 -3.25 -42.28 65.85
N MET A 19 -4.24 -41.76 66.59
CA MET A 19 -5.29 -40.95 65.96
C MET A 19 -4.66 -39.71 65.32
N ARG A 20 -4.66 -39.63 63.98
CA ARG A 20 -4.42 -38.38 63.26
C ARG A 20 -5.70 -37.99 62.54
N ALA A 21 -6.41 -37.03 63.13
CA ALA A 21 -7.51 -36.35 62.46
C ALA A 21 -6.95 -35.58 61.26
N TYR A 22 -7.36 -35.96 60.05
CA TYR A 22 -7.03 -35.21 58.84
C TYR A 22 -7.92 -33.97 58.76
N ALA A 23 -7.41 -32.84 59.23
CA ALA A 23 -8.01 -31.54 58.98
C ALA A 23 -7.81 -31.18 57.49
N LEU A 24 -8.84 -31.41 56.66
CA LEU A 24 -8.87 -30.87 55.30
C LEU A 24 -9.00 -29.34 55.36
N ASN A 25 -7.86 -28.65 55.21
CA ASN A 25 -7.86 -27.22 54.90
C ASN A 25 -8.26 -27.03 53.43
N LEU A 26 -9.57 -26.83 53.19
CA LEU A 26 -10.10 -26.36 51.92
C LEU A 26 -9.68 -24.89 51.69
N VAL A 27 -8.49 -24.71 51.12
CA VAL A 27 -8.03 -23.41 50.63
C VAL A 27 -8.83 -23.05 49.38
N TRP A 28 -9.90 -22.29 49.55
CA TRP A 28 -10.60 -21.63 48.45
C TRP A 28 -9.69 -20.54 47.88
N ILE A 29 -8.95 -20.87 46.82
CA ILE A 29 -8.26 -19.87 46.00
C ILE A 29 -9.33 -19.11 45.21
N ALA A 30 -9.76 -17.97 45.75
CA ALA A 30 -10.53 -17.00 44.99
C ALA A 30 -9.62 -16.44 43.89
N ILE A 31 -9.75 -16.98 42.68
CA ILE A 31 -9.15 -16.38 41.48
C ILE A 31 -9.93 -15.10 41.23
N ALA A 32 -9.42 -13.99 41.78
CA ALA A 32 -9.86 -12.67 41.40
C ALA A 32 -9.59 -12.52 39.90
N ALA A 33 -10.66 -12.44 39.11
CA ALA A 33 -10.55 -12.13 37.69
C ALA A 33 -9.91 -10.74 37.57
N ALA A 34 -8.62 -10.71 37.24
CA ALA A 34 -7.95 -9.45 36.94
C ALA A 34 -8.75 -8.78 35.81
N PRO A 35 -9.11 -7.49 35.93
CA PRO A 35 -9.79 -6.80 34.86
C PRO A 35 -8.93 -6.93 33.61
N ALA A 36 -9.52 -7.42 32.53
CA ALA A 36 -8.82 -7.58 31.26
C ALA A 36 -8.19 -6.23 30.92
N ALA A 37 -6.86 -6.16 30.92
CA ALA A 37 -6.15 -4.92 30.66
C ALA A 37 -6.59 -4.43 29.29
N ALA A 38 -7.20 -3.23 29.24
CA ALA A 38 -7.72 -2.66 28.01
C ALA A 38 -6.60 -2.70 26.95
N GLU A 39 -6.91 -3.22 25.75
CA GLU A 39 -5.92 -3.22 24.68
C GLU A 39 -5.43 -1.78 24.46
N PRO A 40 -4.11 -1.55 24.36
CA PRO A 40 -3.59 -0.21 24.21
C PRO A 40 -4.11 0.41 22.90
N GLU A 41 -4.58 1.66 23.02
CA GLU A 41 -5.20 2.44 21.94
C GLU A 41 -4.37 2.39 20.64
N LEU A 42 -5.07 2.31 19.51
CA LEU A 42 -4.46 2.43 18.19
C LEU A 42 -4.01 3.87 17.93
N VAL A 43 -2.71 4.05 17.74
CA VAL A 43 -2.14 5.26 17.14
C VAL A 43 -1.89 4.96 15.67
N ALA A 44 -2.74 5.46 14.78
CA ALA A 44 -2.51 5.42 13.34
C ALA A 44 -1.40 6.42 12.97
N GLU A 45 -0.41 5.98 12.18
CA GLU A 45 0.71 6.83 11.73
C GLU A 45 0.50 7.30 10.28
N ARG A 46 0.12 6.37 9.39
CA ARG A 46 -0.13 6.64 7.97
C ARG A 46 -1.05 5.59 7.35
N ALA A 47 -1.69 5.98 6.26
CA ALA A 47 -2.29 5.02 5.34
C ALA A 47 -1.31 4.69 4.20
N VAL A 48 -1.51 3.54 3.58
CA VAL A 48 -0.78 3.06 2.41
C VAL A 48 -1.81 2.45 1.46
N VAL A 49 -1.73 2.81 0.19
CA VAL A 49 -2.45 2.07 -0.86
C VAL A 49 -1.61 0.84 -1.19
N VAL A 50 -2.23 -0.33 -1.19
CA VAL A 50 -1.66 -1.54 -1.78
C VAL A 50 -2.55 -2.00 -2.92
N GLY A 51 -1.96 -2.59 -3.96
CA GLY A 51 -2.70 -3.15 -5.08
C GLY A 51 -2.42 -4.62 -5.29
N ARG A 52 -3.29 -5.24 -6.09
CA ARG A 52 -3.24 -6.65 -6.51
C ARG A 52 -3.75 -6.78 -7.94
N VAL A 53 -3.18 -7.72 -8.68
CA VAL A 53 -3.69 -8.18 -9.97
C VAL A 53 -4.07 -9.65 -9.85
N ASP A 54 -5.28 -9.98 -10.29
CA ASP A 54 -5.92 -11.29 -10.17
C ASP A 54 -5.82 -11.84 -8.72
N ASP A 55 -5.31 -13.06 -8.54
CA ASP A 55 -5.07 -13.67 -7.23
C ASP A 55 -3.62 -13.50 -6.73
N GLY A 56 -2.90 -12.50 -7.26
CA GLY A 56 -1.54 -12.16 -6.84
C GLY A 56 -1.41 -11.65 -5.40
N PRO A 57 -0.18 -11.38 -4.93
CA PRO A 57 0.03 -10.76 -3.62
C PRO A 57 -0.43 -9.30 -3.61
N TRP A 58 -0.96 -8.85 -2.48
CA TRP A 58 -1.14 -7.41 -2.21
C TRP A 58 0.21 -6.75 -1.94
N SER A 59 0.52 -5.65 -2.62
CA SER A 59 1.82 -4.95 -2.48
C SER A 59 1.68 -3.42 -2.60
N ASP A 60 2.57 -2.69 -1.95
CA ASP A 60 2.81 -1.25 -2.14
C ASP A 60 3.64 -0.92 -3.40
N ALA A 61 4.02 -1.94 -4.17
CA ALA A 61 4.62 -1.78 -5.49
C ALA A 61 3.57 -1.31 -6.53
N PRO A 62 3.99 -0.62 -7.61
CA PRO A 62 3.10 -0.25 -8.73
C PRO A 62 2.24 -1.43 -9.20
N THR A 63 0.95 -1.16 -9.39
CA THR A 63 -0.01 -2.15 -9.88
C THR A 63 -0.08 -2.10 -11.39
N GLU A 64 0.51 -3.10 -12.04
CA GLU A 64 0.61 -3.18 -13.50
C GLU A 64 -0.19 -4.38 -14.01
N ALA A 65 -1.30 -4.12 -14.70
CA ALA A 65 -2.19 -5.16 -15.20
C ALA A 65 -2.50 -4.96 -16.69
N ARG A 66 -2.83 -6.03 -17.39
CA ARG A 66 -3.55 -5.91 -18.66
C ARG A 66 -5.03 -5.59 -18.42
N ILE A 67 -5.69 -5.02 -19.43
CA ILE A 67 -7.13 -4.70 -19.39
C ILE A 67 -8.05 -5.94 -19.27
N ASP A 68 -7.55 -7.14 -19.57
CA ASP A 68 -8.25 -8.42 -19.38
C ASP A 68 -8.07 -9.03 -17.98
N GLN A 69 -7.26 -8.42 -17.12
CA GLN A 69 -6.98 -8.85 -15.75
C GLN A 69 -7.76 -8.04 -14.72
N LYS A 70 -8.01 -8.63 -13.55
CA LYS A 70 -8.71 -7.96 -12.45
C LYS A 70 -7.71 -7.24 -11.54
N ALA A 71 -7.58 -5.93 -11.69
CA ALA A 71 -6.80 -5.09 -10.78
C ALA A 71 -7.67 -4.51 -9.64
N GLU A 72 -7.18 -4.57 -8.40
CA GLU A 72 -7.85 -4.05 -7.20
C GLU A 72 -6.87 -3.27 -6.31
N LEU A 73 -7.38 -2.29 -5.56
CA LEU A 73 -6.65 -1.52 -4.55
C LEU A 73 -7.28 -1.70 -3.16
N ALA A 74 -6.46 -1.68 -2.11
CA ALA A 74 -6.90 -1.75 -0.72
C ALA A 74 -6.20 -0.69 0.14
N ALA A 75 -6.95 -0.13 1.09
CA ALA A 75 -6.48 0.83 2.08
C ALA A 75 -5.87 0.09 3.27
N VAL A 76 -4.59 0.29 3.53
CA VAL A 76 -3.86 -0.32 4.64
C VAL A 76 -3.43 0.76 5.62
N VAL A 77 -3.63 0.54 6.91
CA VAL A 77 -3.18 1.46 7.97
C VAL A 77 -1.96 0.89 8.68
N ILE A 78 -0.94 1.71 8.80
CA ILE A 78 0.26 1.42 9.60
C ILE A 78 0.16 2.26 10.86
N GLY A 79 0.38 1.62 12.00
CA GLY A 79 0.29 2.29 13.30
C GLY A 79 0.86 1.45 14.42
N HIS A 80 0.56 1.84 15.65
CA HIS A 80 1.03 1.18 16.87
C HIS A 80 -0.11 0.96 17.87
N ARG A 81 -0.07 -0.18 18.58
CA ARG A 81 -0.82 -0.41 19.83
C ARG A 81 0.19 -0.54 20.96
N GLY A 82 0.35 0.51 21.75
CA GLY A 82 1.44 0.64 22.70
C GLY A 82 2.80 0.59 21.99
N ARG A 83 3.67 -0.35 22.37
CA ARG A 83 5.00 -0.54 21.72
C ARG A 83 4.95 -1.42 20.47
N ARG A 84 3.83 -2.08 20.18
CA ARG A 84 3.71 -3.04 19.07
C ARG A 84 3.27 -2.33 17.79
N ARG A 85 4.10 -2.36 16.75
CA ARG A 85 3.69 -1.94 15.39
C ARG A 85 2.62 -2.90 14.87
N VAL A 86 1.56 -2.35 14.29
CA VAL A 86 0.46 -3.07 13.66
C VAL A 86 0.29 -2.63 12.21
N VAL A 87 -0.20 -3.55 11.39
CA VAL A 87 -0.64 -3.29 10.02
C VAL A 87 -2.09 -3.75 9.95
N LEU A 88 -2.99 -2.85 9.58
CA LEU A 88 -4.43 -3.10 9.55
C LEU A 88 -4.92 -3.05 8.10
N ALA A 89 -5.72 -4.03 7.69
CA ALA A 89 -6.18 -4.16 6.31
C ALA A 89 -7.64 -4.68 6.23
N PRO A 90 -8.37 -4.41 5.14
CA PRO A 90 -9.76 -4.85 4.98
C PRO A 90 -9.88 -6.36 4.78
N ASP A 91 -11.11 -6.87 4.96
CA ASP A 91 -11.41 -8.30 4.87
C ASP A 91 -10.96 -8.93 3.55
N GLY A 92 -10.25 -10.06 3.66
CA GLY A 92 -9.59 -10.75 2.54
C GLY A 92 -8.15 -10.30 2.26
N VAL A 93 -7.62 -9.31 3.00
CA VAL A 93 -6.22 -8.85 2.88
C VAL A 93 -5.41 -9.32 4.11
N ALA A 94 -5.18 -10.63 4.22
CA ALA A 94 -4.52 -11.22 5.40
C ALA A 94 -2.99 -10.98 5.47
N ARG A 95 -2.35 -10.70 4.33
CA ARG A 95 -0.92 -10.35 4.23
C ARG A 95 -0.72 -9.32 3.14
N VAL A 96 0.26 -8.44 3.35
CA VAL A 96 0.68 -7.40 2.41
C VAL A 96 2.20 -7.43 2.27
N SER A 97 2.71 -7.15 1.08
CA SER A 97 4.11 -6.79 0.86
C SER A 97 4.24 -5.28 1.07
N LEU A 98 5.11 -4.87 1.99
CA LEU A 98 5.44 -3.47 2.28
C LEU A 98 6.96 -3.32 2.25
N ASP A 99 7.50 -2.39 1.47
CA ASP A 99 8.94 -2.24 1.21
C ASP A 99 9.60 -3.57 0.79
N GLY A 100 8.88 -4.39 0.01
CA GLY A 100 9.31 -5.74 -0.40
C GLY A 100 9.30 -6.82 0.71
N ARG A 101 8.74 -6.52 1.89
CA ARG A 101 8.65 -7.46 3.02
C ARG A 101 7.22 -7.90 3.24
N SER A 102 6.97 -9.20 3.30
CA SER A 102 5.64 -9.74 3.61
C SER A 102 5.30 -9.59 5.10
N VAL A 103 4.32 -8.76 5.41
CA VAL A 103 3.79 -8.51 6.75
C VAL A 103 2.38 -9.11 6.87
N ALA A 104 2.06 -9.71 8.01
CA ALA A 104 0.69 -10.12 8.32
C ALA A 104 -0.14 -8.90 8.74
N ALA A 105 -1.37 -8.81 8.24
CA ALA A 105 -2.29 -7.74 8.59
C ALA A 105 -3.38 -8.24 9.55
N GLU A 106 -3.78 -7.37 10.47
CA GLU A 106 -4.95 -7.54 11.32
C GLU A 106 -6.17 -6.87 10.67
N PRO A 107 -7.41 -7.23 11.05
CA PRO A 107 -8.61 -6.57 10.53
C PRO A 107 -8.59 -5.07 10.79
N LEU A 108 -8.97 -4.28 9.77
CA LEU A 108 -9.08 -2.83 9.85
C LEU A 108 -10.23 -2.34 10.75
N GLY A 109 -11.27 -3.17 10.92
CA GLY A 109 -12.42 -2.85 11.76
C GLY A 109 -13.30 -1.75 11.14
N GLU A 110 -13.96 -0.99 12.01
CA GLU A 110 -14.76 0.17 11.58
C GLU A 110 -13.85 1.31 11.14
N VAL A 111 -14.03 1.75 9.89
CA VAL A 111 -13.20 2.76 9.22
C VAL A 111 -14.07 3.55 8.25
N ARG A 112 -13.81 4.85 8.13
CA ARG A 112 -14.28 5.66 6.98
C ARG A 112 -13.12 5.83 6.03
N VAL A 113 -13.37 5.72 4.72
CA VAL A 113 -12.33 5.83 3.68
C VAL A 113 -12.79 6.79 2.60
N GLN A 114 -11.86 7.60 2.10
CA GLN A 114 -11.97 8.38 0.87
C GLN A 114 -10.81 8.01 -0.07
N TRP A 115 -11.11 7.89 -1.36
CA TRP A 115 -10.15 7.61 -2.42
C TRP A 115 -10.09 8.76 -3.41
N SER A 116 -8.87 9.18 -3.75
CA SER A 116 -8.61 10.19 -4.77
C SER A 116 -7.61 9.66 -5.79
N THR A 117 -7.79 10.02 -7.07
CA THR A 117 -6.70 9.95 -8.03
C THR A 117 -5.78 11.16 -7.85
N VAL A 118 -4.49 10.95 -8.09
CA VAL A 118 -3.46 12.00 -8.20
C VAL A 118 -3.07 12.07 -9.67
N GLU A 119 -3.41 13.19 -10.30
CA GLU A 119 -3.34 13.36 -11.75
C GLU A 119 -2.43 14.55 -12.10
N PRO A 120 -1.55 14.42 -13.10
CA PRO A 120 -0.87 15.58 -13.68
C PRO A 120 -1.85 16.38 -14.53
N HIS A 121 -1.67 17.69 -14.60
CA HIS A 121 -2.26 18.45 -15.69
C HIS A 121 -1.57 18.08 -17.02
N GLY A 122 -2.32 18.07 -18.14
CA GLY A 122 -1.74 17.72 -19.45
C GLY A 122 -0.86 18.82 -20.04
N PHE A 123 -1.13 20.07 -19.65
CA PHE A 123 -0.37 21.27 -19.97
C PHE A 123 -0.21 22.09 -18.69
N ARG A 124 0.84 22.92 -18.59
CA ARG A 124 1.14 23.67 -17.38
C ARG A 124 -0.02 24.61 -17.01
N LYS A 125 -0.31 24.74 -15.72
CA LYS A 125 -1.24 25.77 -15.23
C LYS A 125 -0.50 27.00 -14.71
N THR A 126 0.79 26.87 -14.40
CA THR A 126 1.66 27.93 -13.88
C THR A 126 2.88 28.15 -14.77
N PRO A 127 3.50 29.36 -14.81
CA PRO A 127 4.73 29.61 -15.55
C PRO A 127 5.88 28.69 -15.09
N ALA A 128 6.71 28.23 -16.03
CA ALA A 128 7.80 27.30 -15.73
C ALA A 128 8.84 27.90 -14.77
N THR A 129 9.28 27.11 -13.80
CA THR A 129 10.29 27.53 -12.81
C THR A 129 11.73 27.40 -13.33
N ASN A 130 11.95 26.54 -14.33
CA ASN A 130 13.24 26.35 -15.02
C ASN A 130 13.47 27.35 -16.17
N GLY A 131 12.49 28.20 -16.50
CA GLY A 131 12.57 29.16 -17.60
C GLY A 131 12.07 28.65 -18.96
N ALA A 132 11.41 27.48 -19.03
CA ALA A 132 10.71 27.05 -20.23
C ALA A 132 9.55 28.00 -20.59
N THR A 133 9.32 28.19 -21.90
CA THR A 133 8.31 29.11 -22.45
C THR A 133 7.12 28.40 -23.11
N SER A 134 7.22 27.08 -23.30
CA SER A 134 6.19 26.23 -23.89
C SER A 134 4.98 26.05 -22.95
N GLU A 135 3.78 25.85 -23.51
CA GLU A 135 2.58 25.51 -22.74
C GLU A 135 2.62 24.07 -22.16
N PHE A 136 3.41 23.19 -22.76
CA PHE A 136 3.74 21.87 -22.22
C PHE A 136 5.00 21.93 -21.35
N TYR A 137 5.18 20.93 -20.47
CA TYR A 137 6.36 20.79 -19.63
C TYR A 137 7.61 20.50 -20.46
N SER A 138 8.74 21.13 -20.14
CA SER A 138 9.96 20.99 -20.93
C SER A 138 11.20 21.18 -20.08
N ASN A 139 12.10 20.19 -20.07
CA ASN A 139 13.39 20.31 -19.37
C ASN A 139 14.47 20.99 -20.23
N VAL A 140 14.19 21.20 -21.52
CA VAL A 140 15.06 21.88 -22.48
C VAL A 140 14.34 23.08 -23.11
N SER A 141 15.10 24.02 -23.66
CA SER A 141 14.53 25.17 -24.35
C SER A 141 13.93 24.75 -25.70
N THR A 142 12.72 25.21 -25.97
CA THR A 142 12.02 25.08 -27.27
C THR A 142 12.15 26.34 -28.13
N GLU A 143 12.83 27.38 -27.63
CA GLU A 143 13.03 28.64 -28.35
C GLU A 143 14.03 28.49 -29.51
N PRO A 144 13.76 29.07 -30.71
CA PRO A 144 14.59 28.85 -31.89
C PRO A 144 16.10 29.16 -31.75
N LYS A 145 16.47 30.07 -30.83
CA LYS A 145 17.88 30.47 -30.60
C LYS A 145 18.64 29.57 -29.63
N THR A 146 17.93 28.82 -28.81
CA THR A 146 18.48 28.00 -27.72
C THR A 146 17.94 26.57 -27.74
N PHE A 147 17.31 26.16 -28.84
CA PHE A 147 16.61 24.88 -28.97
C PHE A 147 17.48 23.69 -28.52
N GLY A 148 16.95 22.88 -27.60
CA GLY A 148 17.65 21.73 -27.01
C GLY A 148 18.63 22.08 -25.88
N HIS A 149 18.83 23.35 -25.53
CA HIS A 149 19.63 23.72 -24.35
C HIS A 149 18.94 23.30 -23.06
N TRP A 150 19.64 22.59 -22.19
CA TRP A 150 19.14 22.15 -20.89
C TRP A 150 18.79 23.33 -19.98
N LEU A 151 17.56 23.33 -19.44
CA LEU A 151 17.05 24.34 -18.53
C LEU A 151 17.03 23.87 -17.06
N GLY A 152 17.14 22.55 -16.83
CA GLY A 152 16.80 21.93 -15.56
C GLY A 152 15.43 21.26 -15.64
N PHE A 153 15.13 20.42 -14.65
CA PHE A 153 13.82 19.76 -14.59
C PHE A 153 12.70 20.78 -14.38
N ASP A 154 11.64 20.65 -15.17
CA ASP A 154 10.43 21.46 -15.02
C ASP A 154 9.59 21.00 -13.82
N HIS A 155 8.74 21.87 -13.30
CA HIS A 155 7.77 21.51 -12.28
C HIS A 155 6.48 21.02 -12.95
N ILE A 156 6.11 19.77 -12.70
CA ILE A 156 4.85 19.18 -13.18
C ILE A 156 3.78 19.47 -12.12
N ASP A 157 2.72 20.16 -12.51
CA ASP A 157 1.59 20.47 -11.64
C ASP A 157 0.69 19.22 -11.48
N TYR A 158 0.36 18.84 -10.24
CA TYR A 158 -0.55 17.73 -9.94
C TYR A 158 -1.79 18.20 -9.16
N PHE A 159 -2.93 17.55 -9.39
CA PHE A 159 -4.17 17.77 -8.66
C PHE A 159 -4.74 16.46 -8.11
N GLU A 160 -5.64 16.56 -7.13
CA GLU A 160 -6.36 15.42 -6.56
C GLU A 160 -7.83 15.47 -6.96
N ARG A 161 -8.36 14.33 -7.40
CA ARG A 161 -9.79 14.16 -7.72
C ARG A 161 -10.36 13.03 -6.91
N VAL A 162 -11.36 13.32 -6.08
CA VAL A 162 -12.08 12.29 -5.33
C VAL A 162 -12.81 11.37 -6.31
N VAL A 163 -12.47 10.08 -6.28
CA VAL A 163 -13.10 9.02 -7.09
C VAL A 163 -14.03 8.12 -6.28
N ALA A 164 -13.85 8.09 -4.95
CA ALA A 164 -14.84 7.54 -4.03
C ALA A 164 -14.85 8.36 -2.72
N PRO A 165 -15.96 9.03 -2.37
CA PRO A 165 -16.02 9.93 -1.23
C PRO A 165 -16.01 9.20 0.12
N TRP A 166 -15.84 9.96 1.22
CA TRP A 166 -15.89 9.45 2.60
C TRP A 166 -17.05 8.49 2.88
N GLY A 167 -16.70 7.27 3.29
CA GLY A 167 -17.64 6.15 3.49
C GLY A 167 -17.60 5.11 2.36
N ALA A 168 -16.71 5.29 1.38
CA ALA A 168 -16.37 4.27 0.40
C ALA A 168 -15.78 3.01 1.04
N ALA A 169 -15.80 1.91 0.28
CA ALA A 169 -15.17 0.67 0.69
C ALA A 169 -13.64 0.83 0.79
N ALA A 170 -13.05 0.19 1.80
CA ALA A 170 -11.60 0.09 1.97
C ALA A 170 -10.91 -0.79 0.90
N ARG A 171 -11.65 -1.44 0.01
CA ARG A 171 -11.15 -2.09 -1.22
C ARG A 171 -11.99 -1.63 -2.41
N ILE A 172 -11.32 -1.20 -3.49
CA ILE A 172 -11.95 -0.73 -4.74
C ILE A 172 -11.33 -1.43 -5.96
N PRO A 173 -12.02 -1.52 -7.11
CA PRO A 173 -11.37 -1.85 -8.38
C PRO A 173 -10.36 -0.77 -8.76
N ALA A 174 -9.22 -1.16 -9.34
CA ALA A 174 -8.23 -0.21 -9.85
C ALA A 174 -8.68 0.27 -11.24
N ALA A 175 -9.26 1.48 -11.31
CA ALA A 175 -9.82 2.04 -12.54
C ALA A 175 -8.96 3.21 -13.06
N VAL A 176 -8.53 3.13 -14.32
CA VAL A 176 -7.81 4.21 -15.00
C VAL A 176 -8.83 5.12 -15.71
N SER A 177 -8.88 6.37 -15.28
CA SER A 177 -9.64 7.47 -15.88
C SER A 177 -9.00 8.79 -15.46
N SER A 178 -9.13 9.83 -16.27
CA SER A 178 -8.74 11.20 -15.89
C SER A 178 -9.94 12.13 -15.76
N GLY A 179 -9.83 13.11 -14.88
CA GLY A 179 -10.74 14.25 -14.76
C GLY A 179 -10.17 15.56 -15.29
N GLU A 180 -9.00 15.56 -15.94
CA GLU A 180 -8.44 16.75 -16.58
C GLU A 180 -9.25 17.11 -17.84
N ASP A 181 -9.64 18.38 -17.95
CA ASP A 181 -10.41 18.89 -19.08
C ASP A 181 -9.63 18.71 -20.39
N GLY A 182 -10.25 18.03 -21.37
CA GLY A 182 -9.64 17.77 -22.68
C GLY A 182 -8.68 16.58 -22.72
N ALA A 183 -8.50 15.83 -21.62
CA ALA A 183 -7.67 14.62 -21.60
C ALA A 183 -8.16 13.57 -22.63
N GLN A 184 -7.31 13.20 -23.59
CA GLN A 184 -7.61 12.17 -24.57
C GLN A 184 -7.46 10.78 -23.95
N GLN A 185 -8.60 10.15 -23.64
CA GLN A 185 -8.65 8.87 -22.94
C GLN A 185 -9.01 7.72 -23.89
N LEU A 186 -8.26 6.62 -23.81
CA LEU A 186 -8.79 5.31 -24.20
C LEU A 186 -9.36 4.64 -22.93
N PRO A 187 -10.64 4.23 -22.91
CA PRO A 187 -11.28 3.75 -21.68
C PRO A 187 -10.51 2.61 -21.00
N GLY A 188 -10.15 2.82 -19.73
CA GLY A 188 -9.47 1.82 -18.89
C GLY A 188 -8.00 1.57 -19.23
N LEU A 189 -7.36 2.37 -20.09
CA LEU A 189 -5.94 2.26 -20.43
C LEU A 189 -5.15 3.49 -19.98
N GLY A 190 -3.88 3.28 -19.65
CA GLY A 190 -2.95 4.33 -19.23
C GLY A 190 -2.50 4.20 -17.78
N THR A 191 -1.96 5.30 -17.25
CA THR A 191 -1.42 5.39 -15.90
C THR A 191 -2.10 6.50 -15.10
N VAL A 192 -2.55 6.18 -13.89
CA VAL A 192 -2.94 7.15 -12.86
C VAL A 192 -2.30 6.78 -11.53
N ARG A 193 -2.33 7.68 -10.56
CA ARG A 193 -1.90 7.41 -9.19
C ARG A 193 -3.06 7.54 -8.23
N PHE A 194 -2.95 6.88 -7.07
CA PHE A 194 -3.99 6.87 -6.05
C PHE A 194 -3.47 7.36 -4.71
N LYS A 195 -4.31 8.15 -4.06
CA LYS A 195 -4.23 8.53 -2.64
C LYS A 195 -5.41 7.91 -1.91
N VAL A 196 -5.19 7.51 -0.67
CA VAL A 196 -6.25 7.13 0.26
C VAL A 196 -6.16 7.93 1.54
N GLU A 197 -7.31 8.38 2.01
CA GLU A 197 -7.49 9.00 3.32
C GLU A 197 -8.42 8.09 4.14
N VAL A 198 -8.10 7.91 5.42
CA VAL A 198 -8.87 7.05 6.32
C VAL A 198 -9.10 7.73 7.66
N GLU A 199 -10.25 7.45 8.27
CA GLU A 199 -10.52 7.70 9.68
C GLU A 199 -10.74 6.35 10.37
N VAL A 200 -9.84 5.98 11.28
CA VAL A 200 -9.91 4.72 12.05
C VAL A 200 -9.75 5.03 13.54
N ALA A 201 -10.64 4.48 14.38
CA ALA A 201 -10.69 4.78 15.82
C ALA A 201 -10.66 6.29 16.17
N GLY A 202 -11.30 7.13 15.34
CA GLY A 202 -11.30 8.59 15.50
C GLY A 202 -10.00 9.31 15.15
N ARG A 203 -9.02 8.61 14.55
CA ARG A 203 -7.76 9.18 14.06
C ARG A 203 -7.75 9.22 12.54
N ALA A 204 -7.41 10.37 11.96
CA ALA A 204 -7.17 10.51 10.53
C ALA A 204 -5.76 10.03 10.17
N ALA A 205 -5.62 9.35 9.03
CA ALA A 205 -4.35 9.01 8.41
C ALA A 205 -4.49 9.07 6.88
N ALA A 206 -3.41 9.37 6.17
CA ALA A 206 -3.41 9.44 4.71
C ALA A 206 -2.18 8.73 4.12
N SER A 207 -2.27 8.33 2.86
CA SER A 207 -1.10 8.05 2.03
C SER A 207 -0.58 9.35 1.40
N PRO A 208 0.66 9.35 0.88
CA PRO A 208 1.15 10.45 0.03
C PRO A 208 0.19 10.75 -1.13
N GLY A 209 0.06 12.03 -1.48
CA GLY A 209 -0.84 12.57 -2.49
C GLY A 209 -0.14 13.45 -3.53
N ALA A 210 -0.86 14.43 -4.09
CA ALA A 210 -0.33 15.39 -5.06
C ALA A 210 0.79 16.27 -4.48
N GLU A 211 0.83 16.45 -3.15
CA GLU A 211 1.89 17.21 -2.47
C GLU A 211 3.25 16.48 -2.44
N ALA A 212 3.25 15.16 -2.70
CA ALA A 212 4.43 14.32 -2.57
C ALA A 212 5.24 14.30 -3.88
N THR A 213 5.94 15.40 -4.19
CA THR A 213 6.78 15.56 -5.39
C THR A 213 8.28 15.69 -5.08
N ASP A 214 9.13 15.24 -6.01
CA ASP A 214 10.54 15.65 -6.10
C ASP A 214 10.86 16.28 -7.47
N THR A 215 12.14 16.51 -7.75
CA THR A 215 12.65 17.08 -9.01
C THR A 215 12.26 16.29 -10.27
N PHE A 216 11.83 15.03 -10.16
CA PHE A 216 11.40 14.20 -11.28
C PHE A 216 9.87 14.08 -11.36
N GLY A 217 9.11 14.90 -10.63
CA GLY A 217 7.65 14.87 -10.53
C GLY A 217 7.15 14.15 -9.27
N VAL A 218 5.94 13.59 -9.32
CA VAL A 218 5.34 12.89 -8.17
C VAL A 218 6.17 11.66 -7.74
N LEU A 219 6.33 11.49 -6.42
CA LEU A 219 7.16 10.47 -5.80
C LEU A 219 6.64 9.05 -6.07
N PRO A 220 7.53 8.03 -6.16
CA PRO A 220 7.13 6.63 -6.26
C PRO A 220 6.29 6.09 -5.08
N ALA A 221 6.21 6.84 -3.97
CA ALA A 221 5.39 6.51 -2.80
C ALA A 221 3.89 6.85 -2.99
N VAL A 222 3.53 7.58 -4.05
CA VAL A 222 2.13 7.75 -4.46
C VAL A 222 1.79 6.60 -5.41
N HIS A 223 0.84 5.76 -5.02
CA HIS A 223 0.68 4.42 -5.60
C HIS A 223 0.24 4.47 -7.07
N ARG A 224 1.12 3.98 -7.96
CA ARG A 224 0.87 3.94 -9.42
C ARG A 224 -0.01 2.74 -9.79
N VAL A 225 -1.03 3.00 -10.62
CA VAL A 225 -1.77 1.99 -11.36
C VAL A 225 -1.53 2.24 -12.84
N SER A 226 -1.06 1.22 -13.55
CA SER A 226 -0.83 1.24 -15.00
C SER A 226 -1.57 0.07 -15.65
N ILE A 227 -2.62 0.37 -16.42
CA ILE A 227 -3.41 -0.63 -17.14
C ILE A 227 -3.06 -0.57 -18.63
N ARG A 228 -2.60 -1.69 -19.17
CA ARG A 228 -2.12 -1.83 -20.55
C ARG A 228 -3.02 -2.73 -21.39
N ARG A 229 -3.01 -2.56 -22.71
CA ARG A 229 -3.81 -3.38 -23.63
C ARG A 229 -3.33 -4.82 -23.74
N GLY A 230 -2.02 -5.05 -23.58
CA GLY A 230 -1.36 -6.33 -23.79
C GLY A 230 0.09 -6.29 -23.30
N ASP A 231 0.84 -7.38 -23.54
CA ASP A 231 2.26 -7.51 -23.19
C ASP A 231 3.20 -7.33 -24.41
N ASP A 232 2.66 -6.83 -25.53
CA ASP A 232 3.43 -6.42 -26.70
C ASP A 232 3.79 -4.92 -26.63
N PHE A 233 4.58 -4.45 -27.61
CA PHE A 233 5.01 -3.05 -27.70
C PHE A 233 3.83 -2.05 -27.67
N LEU A 234 2.74 -2.34 -28.38
CA LEU A 234 1.54 -1.47 -28.38
C LEU A 234 0.78 -1.54 -27.06
N GLY A 235 0.80 -2.70 -26.40
CA GLY A 235 0.38 -2.90 -25.02
C GLY A 235 1.14 -1.98 -24.07
N TRP A 236 2.47 -2.11 -24.00
CA TRP A 236 3.29 -1.24 -23.15
C TRP A 236 3.16 0.24 -23.50
N LEU A 237 3.10 0.60 -24.78
CA LEU A 237 2.85 1.98 -25.21
C LEU A 237 1.53 2.53 -24.65
N SER A 238 0.46 1.72 -24.62
CA SER A 238 -0.82 2.14 -24.03
C SER A 238 -0.78 2.41 -22.52
N SER A 239 0.24 1.92 -21.79
CA SER A 239 0.41 2.24 -20.37
C SER A 239 0.88 3.69 -20.12
N TYR A 240 1.44 4.34 -21.14
CA TYR A 240 1.87 5.74 -21.09
C TYR A 240 0.75 6.76 -21.39
N LEU A 241 -0.46 6.30 -21.72
CA LEU A 241 -1.63 7.19 -21.76
C LEU A 241 -1.83 7.83 -20.37
N LEU A 242 -2.23 9.10 -20.34
CA LEU A 242 -2.34 9.93 -19.11
C LEU A 242 -1.00 10.23 -18.38
N VAL A 243 0.15 9.81 -18.92
CA VAL A 243 1.44 10.41 -18.56
C VAL A 243 1.60 11.71 -19.39
N PRO A 244 2.03 12.84 -18.79
CA PRO A 244 2.13 14.11 -19.50
C PRO A 244 3.36 14.11 -20.41
N GLU A 245 3.29 14.87 -21.51
CA GLU A 245 4.46 15.19 -22.33
C GLU A 245 5.43 16.03 -21.48
N VAL A 246 6.68 15.61 -21.40
CA VAL A 246 7.79 16.42 -20.85
C VAL A 246 8.90 16.43 -21.88
N PHE A 247 9.00 17.51 -22.66
CA PHE A 247 9.95 17.58 -23.77
C PHE A 247 11.40 17.58 -23.27
N GLY A 248 12.22 16.66 -23.80
CA GLY A 248 13.52 16.35 -23.24
C GLY A 248 13.42 15.71 -21.85
N SER A 249 12.52 14.73 -21.70
CA SER A 249 12.39 13.97 -20.46
C SER A 249 13.72 13.33 -20.07
N ALA A 250 13.99 13.26 -18.76
CA ALA A 250 15.33 12.95 -18.30
C ALA A 250 15.35 12.25 -16.92
N GLY A 251 16.54 11.80 -16.54
CA GLY A 251 16.87 11.29 -15.20
C GLY A 251 17.77 10.05 -15.24
N GLY A 252 18.35 9.67 -14.10
CA GLY A 252 19.25 8.52 -14.03
C GLY A 252 18.52 7.23 -13.65
N GLY A 253 18.47 6.23 -14.53
CA GLY A 253 17.92 4.90 -14.24
C GLY A 253 16.48 4.97 -13.69
N ARG A 254 16.26 4.47 -12.47
CA ARG A 254 14.93 4.51 -11.79
C ARG A 254 14.39 5.93 -11.52
N ASN A 255 15.20 6.97 -11.75
CA ASN A 255 14.79 8.37 -11.66
C ASN A 255 14.49 9.01 -13.02
N HIS A 256 14.60 8.28 -14.14
CA HIS A 256 14.09 8.78 -15.43
C HIS A 256 12.59 9.03 -15.32
N GLN A 257 12.11 10.19 -15.78
CA GLN A 257 10.68 10.54 -15.72
C GLN A 257 9.80 9.45 -16.39
N THR A 258 10.30 8.88 -17.50
CA THR A 258 9.74 7.76 -18.26
C THR A 258 9.64 6.45 -17.45
N GLU A 259 10.66 6.12 -16.65
CA GLU A 259 10.65 4.94 -15.75
C GLU A 259 9.72 5.15 -14.55
N ARG A 260 9.61 6.41 -14.09
CA ARG A 260 8.69 6.78 -13.03
C ARG A 260 7.24 6.92 -13.50
N PHE A 261 7.00 7.04 -14.81
CA PHE A 261 5.72 7.44 -15.42
C PHE A 261 5.24 8.82 -14.93
N THR A 262 6.17 9.75 -14.72
CA THR A 262 5.87 11.14 -14.33
C THR A 262 5.86 12.10 -15.52
N GLY A 263 6.58 11.75 -16.59
CA GLY A 263 6.57 12.44 -17.88
C GLY A 263 7.39 11.67 -18.91
N ALA A 264 7.12 11.88 -20.19
CA ALA A 264 7.90 11.31 -21.30
C ALA A 264 7.88 12.25 -22.50
N ASP A 265 8.89 12.18 -23.36
CA ASP A 265 8.86 12.75 -24.70
C ASP A 265 8.60 11.68 -25.78
N CYS A 266 8.48 12.13 -27.02
CA CYS A 266 8.17 11.30 -28.18
C CYS A 266 9.18 10.18 -28.48
N ALA A 267 10.44 10.29 -28.05
CA ALA A 267 11.44 9.24 -28.20
C ALA A 267 11.42 8.29 -26.99
N ASP A 268 11.39 8.87 -25.79
CA ASP A 268 11.38 8.12 -24.54
C ASP A 268 10.15 7.25 -24.36
N VAL A 269 8.97 7.70 -24.79
CA VAL A 269 7.75 6.89 -24.73
C VAL A 269 7.85 5.62 -25.59
N LEU A 270 8.60 5.69 -26.71
CA LEU A 270 8.88 4.52 -27.54
C LEU A 270 9.91 3.62 -26.88
N VAL A 271 10.99 4.16 -26.31
CA VAL A 271 12.02 3.37 -25.60
C VAL A 271 11.42 2.67 -24.36
N GLY A 272 10.63 3.39 -23.57
CA GLY A 272 9.94 2.88 -22.38
C GLY A 272 8.87 1.83 -22.68
N ALA A 273 8.46 1.67 -23.94
CA ALA A 273 7.53 0.64 -24.41
C ALA A 273 8.21 -0.64 -24.94
N ILE A 274 9.54 -0.71 -25.00
CA ILE A 274 10.32 -1.90 -25.45
C ILE A 274 10.58 -2.88 -24.28
N ARG A 275 9.70 -2.92 -23.27
CA ARG A 275 9.84 -3.74 -22.05
C ARG A 275 9.59 -5.23 -22.29
#